data_AF-A0AA39NJC5-F1
#
_entry.id   AF-A0AA39NJC5-F1
#
_cell.length_a   1.000
_cell.length_b   1.000
_cell.length_c   1.000
_cell.angle_alpha   90.00
_cell.angle_beta   90.00
_cell.angle_gamma   90.00
#
_symmetry.space_group_name_H-M   'P 1'
#
loop_
_entity.id
_entity.type
_entity.pdbx_description
1 polymer ?
#
loop_
_entity_poly.entity_id
_entity_poly.type
_entity_poly.pdbx_seq_one_letter_code
_entity_poly.pdbx_strand_id
1 'polypeptide(L)'
;MTPLLSPYLSFLNGDALDCTGSTTAGLKWLQREGYGFADTYAKNQLPLDGLKIAYDQKLRYSTLQFRVPPELGRKLPGLPVPYDECGVIYCLLADPEKENRGVYSQRIDGDFSRWFFFAGLKLLIPYLECKFVSVSLVEIGAELPKNLEEGKVWCRSLITEVPIPEGWFAMLDMLEEVEDSMTGSQVRFAPSTWIRYEKAVNLPSNWIAAGDSVMRVNPLHGHGCSKAMYGAICLNRLLQDVQSSIPEDFSQRYFRMHAAKIEPLWDTTKVADYAFPSTVPVRGETLSQGSWLRWYMKRLMTLSLTDAQAGSAIWHFRVLLAPSIDLLQSRLLLKVIWNFIKHPLA
;
A
#
# COMPACT_ATOMS: atom_id res chain seq x y z
N MET A 1 45.94 -1.97 3.10
CA MET A 1 45.56 -2.35 1.73
C MET A 1 44.31 -3.21 1.83
N THR A 2 43.22 -2.71 1.24
CA THR A 2 41.94 -3.37 0.91
C THR A 2 41.08 -3.93 2.06
N PRO A 3 39.99 -3.24 2.44
CA PRO A 3 38.78 -3.88 2.94
C PRO A 3 37.73 -4.00 1.83
N LEU A 4 37.16 -5.21 1.74
CA LEU A 4 36.13 -5.65 0.82
C LEU A 4 34.83 -4.82 0.93
N LEU A 5 34.37 -4.29 -0.20
CA LEU A 5 33.04 -3.71 -0.37
C LEU A 5 32.05 -4.78 -0.84
N SER A 6 31.00 -4.98 -0.04
CA SER A 6 29.60 -5.30 -0.39
C SER A 6 29.25 -6.53 -1.25
N PRO A 7 28.37 -7.45 -0.75
CA PRO A 7 27.74 -8.49 -1.55
C PRO A 7 26.45 -8.04 -2.29
N TYR A 8 26.17 -6.74 -2.45
CA TYR A 8 24.95 -6.25 -3.13
C TYR A 8 25.15 -5.82 -4.60
N LEU A 9 26.31 -6.12 -5.19
CA LEU A 9 26.64 -5.76 -6.56
C LEU A 9 26.98 -7.00 -7.38
N SER A 10 25.98 -7.76 -7.83
CA SER A 10 26.17 -8.63 -9.00
C SER A 10 24.84 -9.18 -9.52
N PHE A 11 24.26 -8.52 -10.52
CA PHE A 11 23.65 -9.23 -11.65
C PHE A 11 24.04 -8.48 -12.93
N LEU A 12 25.02 -9.08 -13.64
CA LEU A 12 25.37 -8.91 -15.06
C LEU A 12 25.60 -7.47 -15.58
N ASN A 13 26.87 -7.15 -15.88
CA ASN A 13 27.30 -6.02 -16.73
C ASN A 13 26.69 -4.64 -16.42
N GLY A 14 27.05 -4.07 -15.27
CA GLY A 14 27.05 -2.61 -15.10
C GLY A 14 25.73 -1.94 -14.71
N ASP A 15 24.62 -2.64 -14.49
CA ASP A 15 23.37 -2.01 -14.05
C ASP A 15 23.35 -1.76 -12.52
N ALA A 16 23.02 -0.53 -12.11
CA ALA A 16 22.81 -0.16 -10.72
C ALA A 16 21.31 -0.05 -10.43
N LEU A 17 20.78 -0.99 -9.63
CA LEU A 17 19.36 -1.09 -9.29
C LEU A 17 19.13 -0.85 -7.78
N ASP A 18 18.46 0.25 -7.41
CA ASP A 18 17.99 0.47 -6.04
C ASP A 18 16.59 -0.13 -5.85
N CYS A 19 16.42 -1.01 -4.86
CA CYS A 19 15.21 -1.81 -4.62
C CYS A 19 14.54 -1.49 -3.26
N THR A 20 13.49 -2.25 -2.93
CA THR A 20 12.72 -2.13 -1.68
C THR A 20 13.58 -2.34 -0.43
N GLY A 21 13.39 -1.50 0.59
CA GLY A 21 14.02 -1.67 1.91
C GLY A 21 14.17 -0.36 2.68
N SER A 22 14.59 -0.44 3.94
CA SER A 22 14.88 0.73 4.79
C SER A 22 16.12 1.53 4.35
N THR A 23 16.90 0.98 3.43
CA THR A 23 18.18 1.51 2.94
C THR A 23 18.10 2.07 1.52
N THR A 24 17.00 2.74 1.16
CA THR A 24 16.90 3.48 -0.12
C THR A 24 18.00 4.55 -0.16
N ALA A 25 19.07 4.28 -0.90
CA ALA A 25 20.30 5.07 -0.89
C ALA A 25 20.59 5.73 -2.25
N GLY A 26 19.77 5.47 -3.27
CA GLY A 26 20.00 5.94 -4.64
C GLY A 26 20.21 7.45 -4.77
N LEU A 27 19.38 8.27 -4.12
CA LEU A 27 19.60 9.72 -4.11
C LEU A 27 20.96 10.12 -3.51
N LYS A 28 21.42 9.43 -2.47
CA LYS A 28 22.72 9.72 -1.84
C LYS A 28 23.88 9.31 -2.75
N TRP A 29 23.74 8.19 -3.46
CA TRP A 29 24.75 7.73 -4.43
C TRP A 29 24.85 8.70 -5.60
N LEU A 30 23.72 9.07 -6.22
CA LEU A 30 23.68 10.06 -7.30
C LEU A 30 24.29 11.40 -6.88
N GLN A 31 23.94 11.87 -5.68
CA GLN A 31 24.48 13.13 -5.15
C GLN A 31 26.00 13.07 -4.97
N ARG A 32 26.51 11.97 -4.41
CA ARG A 32 27.95 11.78 -4.17
C ARG A 32 28.76 11.79 -5.47
N GLU A 33 28.22 11.20 -6.53
CA GLU A 33 28.87 11.13 -7.84
C GLU A 33 28.58 12.36 -8.73
N GLY A 34 27.84 13.36 -8.23
CA GLY A 34 27.56 14.60 -8.97
C GLY A 34 26.45 14.50 -10.04
N TYR A 35 25.67 13.42 -10.05
CA TYR A 35 24.53 13.25 -10.95
C TYR A 35 23.28 13.97 -10.44
N GLY A 36 22.30 14.21 -11.32
CA GLY A 36 21.03 14.83 -10.93
C GLY A 36 21.02 16.37 -10.87
N PHE A 37 22.12 17.02 -11.27
CA PHE A 37 22.26 18.47 -11.30
C PHE A 37 22.66 18.96 -12.70
N ALA A 38 22.21 20.17 -13.05
CA ALA A 38 22.57 20.90 -14.26
C ALA A 38 22.55 22.42 -13.98
N ASP A 39 23.22 23.22 -14.83
CA ASP A 39 23.24 24.68 -14.73
C ASP A 39 21.86 25.30 -15.01
N THR A 40 21.08 24.66 -15.88
CA THR A 40 19.73 25.08 -16.25
C THR A 40 18.79 23.87 -16.32
N TYR A 41 17.51 24.10 -16.00
CA TYR A 41 16.47 23.06 -15.99
C TYR A 41 15.35 23.45 -16.96
N ALA A 42 14.92 22.50 -17.80
CA ALA A 42 13.70 22.67 -18.57
C ALA A 42 12.47 22.68 -17.64
N LYS A 43 11.33 23.16 -18.15
CA LYS A 43 10.08 23.34 -17.37
C LYS A 43 9.63 22.09 -16.57
N ASN A 44 9.91 20.88 -17.07
CA ASN A 44 9.49 19.63 -16.45
C ASN A 44 10.65 18.88 -15.76
N GLN A 45 11.83 19.50 -15.68
CA GLN A 45 13.01 18.94 -15.04
C GLN A 45 13.22 19.56 -13.67
N LEU A 46 13.83 18.79 -12.77
CA LEU A 46 14.08 19.21 -11.40
C LEU A 46 15.50 18.79 -10.98
N PRO A 47 16.15 19.57 -10.10
CA PRO A 47 17.37 19.15 -9.43
C PRO A 47 17.12 17.93 -8.54
N LEU A 48 18.18 17.16 -8.26
CA LEU A 48 18.12 15.91 -7.49
C LEU A 48 17.41 16.06 -6.13
N ASP A 49 17.63 17.18 -5.44
CA ASP A 49 17.01 17.51 -4.15
C ASP A 49 15.53 17.93 -4.25
N GLY A 50 15.07 18.30 -5.44
CA GLY A 50 13.67 18.63 -5.76
C GLY A 50 12.83 17.45 -6.26
N LEU A 51 13.44 16.27 -6.51
CA LEU A 51 12.73 15.12 -7.06
C LEU A 51 11.74 14.50 -6.08
N LYS A 52 12.07 14.52 -4.78
CA LYS A 52 11.30 13.85 -3.75
C LYS A 52 10.14 14.72 -3.26
N ILE A 53 8.93 14.18 -3.36
CA ILE A 53 7.75 14.69 -2.68
C ILE A 53 7.31 13.71 -1.59
N ALA A 54 6.63 14.23 -0.58
CA ALA A 54 6.12 13.43 0.53
C ALA A 54 4.87 14.07 1.14
N TYR A 55 3.97 13.24 1.65
CA TYR A 55 2.90 13.63 2.56
C TYR A 55 2.92 12.66 3.75
N ASP A 56 2.44 13.10 4.92
CA ASP A 56 2.44 12.29 6.13
C ASP A 56 1.02 12.10 6.64
N GLN A 57 0.45 10.94 6.33
CA GLN A 57 -0.87 10.51 6.79
C GLN A 57 -0.93 10.17 8.28
N LYS A 58 0.17 10.26 9.06
CA LYS A 58 0.20 9.96 10.51
C LYS A 58 -0.34 8.59 10.91
N LEU A 59 -0.21 7.62 10.01
CA LEU A 59 -0.80 6.30 10.12
C LEU A 59 -0.07 5.41 11.15
N ARG A 60 -0.86 4.78 12.01
CA ARG A 60 -0.39 3.84 13.02
C ARG A 60 -1.18 2.54 12.92
N TYR A 61 -0.50 1.43 13.17
CA TYR A 61 -1.06 0.09 13.21
C TYR A 61 -0.74 -0.58 14.53
N SER A 62 -1.72 -1.31 15.08
CA SER A 62 -1.50 -2.35 16.06
C SER A 62 -2.01 -3.65 15.47
N THR A 63 -1.19 -4.68 15.45
CA THR A 63 -1.59 -6.00 14.97
C THR A 63 -1.44 -6.99 16.09
N LEU A 64 -2.54 -7.66 16.42
CA LEU A 64 -2.61 -8.79 17.34
C LEU A 64 -2.72 -10.06 16.51
N GLN A 65 -1.74 -10.94 16.63
CA GLN A 65 -1.69 -12.18 15.86
C GLN A 65 -1.76 -13.37 16.81
N PHE A 66 -2.78 -14.21 16.61
CA PHE A 66 -3.07 -15.39 17.43
C PHE A 66 -2.76 -16.64 16.64
N ARG A 67 -2.07 -17.61 17.25
CA ARG A 67 -1.88 -18.93 16.65
C ARG A 67 -3.10 -19.78 16.95
N VAL A 68 -3.84 -20.17 15.93
CA VAL A 68 -5.13 -20.86 16.09
C VAL A 68 -4.98 -22.33 15.67
N PRO A 69 -5.10 -23.29 16.62
CA PRO A 69 -5.13 -24.71 16.30
C PRO A 69 -6.35 -25.06 15.44
N PRO A 70 -6.27 -26.08 14.55
CA PRO A 70 -7.39 -26.48 13.69
C PRO A 70 -8.70 -26.76 14.45
N GLU A 71 -8.61 -27.38 15.63
CA GLU A 71 -9.79 -27.70 16.45
C GLU A 71 -10.51 -26.47 17.00
N LEU A 72 -9.76 -25.40 17.31
CA LEU A 72 -10.33 -24.12 17.70
C LEU A 72 -10.90 -23.40 16.47
N GLY A 73 -10.14 -23.37 15.37
CA GLY A 73 -10.54 -22.73 14.12
C GLY A 73 -11.90 -23.21 13.60
N ARG A 74 -12.17 -24.52 13.63
CA ARG A 74 -13.45 -25.12 13.22
C ARG A 74 -14.65 -24.68 14.06
N LYS A 75 -14.42 -24.16 15.28
CA LYS A 75 -15.46 -23.74 16.22
C LYS A 75 -15.66 -22.23 16.27
N LEU A 76 -14.77 -21.45 15.64
CA LEU A 76 -14.85 -19.99 15.66
C LEU A 76 -16.18 -19.51 15.06
N PRO A 77 -16.98 -18.73 15.81
CA PRO A 77 -18.24 -18.19 15.33
C PRO A 77 -18.01 -16.98 14.41
N GLY A 78 -19.07 -16.54 13.73
CA GLY A 78 -19.07 -15.27 12.98
C GLY A 78 -18.15 -15.22 11.76
N LEU A 79 -17.54 -16.35 11.36
CA LEU A 79 -16.74 -16.44 10.15
C LEU A 79 -17.62 -16.37 8.90
N PRO A 80 -17.17 -15.69 7.82
CA PRO A 80 -17.93 -15.59 6.58
C PRO A 80 -17.99 -16.91 5.79
N VAL A 81 -17.00 -17.78 5.97
CA VAL A 81 -16.85 -19.12 5.37
C VAL A 81 -16.17 -20.03 6.40
N PRO A 82 -16.08 -21.35 6.19
CA PRO A 82 -15.32 -22.23 7.08
C PRO A 82 -13.89 -21.72 7.30
N TYR A 83 -13.36 -21.90 8.52
CA TYR A 83 -12.06 -21.33 8.90
C TYR A 83 -10.94 -21.60 7.89
N ASP A 84 -10.82 -22.83 7.39
CA ASP A 84 -9.76 -23.20 6.45
C ASP A 84 -9.87 -22.51 5.08
N GLU A 85 -11.03 -21.95 4.74
CA GLU A 85 -11.30 -21.21 3.50
C GLU A 85 -11.25 -19.69 3.71
N CYS A 86 -11.17 -19.22 4.95
CA CYS A 86 -11.14 -17.79 5.25
C CYS A 86 -9.89 -17.13 4.67
N GLY A 87 -10.07 -16.00 4.00
CA GLY A 87 -9.04 -14.98 3.79
C GLY A 87 -9.30 -13.82 4.74
N VAL A 88 -10.01 -12.82 4.24
CA VAL A 88 -10.56 -11.72 5.06
C VAL A 88 -11.72 -12.25 5.89
N ILE A 89 -11.66 -12.02 7.20
CA ILE A 89 -12.73 -12.37 8.15
C ILE A 89 -13.67 -11.17 8.34
N TYR A 90 -13.10 -10.00 8.62
CA TYR A 90 -13.87 -8.77 8.81
C TYR A 90 -13.05 -7.56 8.38
N CYS A 91 -13.69 -6.57 7.77
CA CYS A 91 -13.06 -5.33 7.36
C CYS A 91 -14.03 -4.17 7.59
N LEU A 92 -13.61 -3.23 8.41
CA LEU A 92 -14.27 -1.95 8.61
C LEU A 92 -13.32 -0.84 8.18
N LEU A 93 -13.70 -0.19 7.09
CA LEU A 93 -13.09 1.05 6.63
C LEU A 93 -14.05 2.17 6.97
N ALA A 94 -13.63 3.06 7.87
CA ALA A 94 -14.46 4.16 8.30
C ALA A 94 -14.65 5.24 7.22
N ASP A 95 -15.79 5.93 7.30
CA ASP A 95 -15.99 7.20 6.63
C ASP A 95 -15.10 8.26 7.31
N PRO A 96 -14.10 8.84 6.61
CA PRO A 96 -13.15 9.77 7.21
C PRO A 96 -13.77 11.01 7.86
N GLU A 97 -15.01 11.35 7.50
CA GLU A 97 -15.77 12.46 8.11
C GLU A 97 -16.38 12.11 9.46
N LYS A 98 -16.55 10.81 9.77
CA LYS A 98 -17.23 10.32 10.97
C LYS A 98 -16.27 9.59 11.92
N GLU A 99 -15.29 8.90 11.36
CA GLU A 99 -14.41 8.00 12.09
C GLU A 99 -13.04 7.89 11.38
N ASN A 100 -11.96 7.94 12.15
CA ASN A 100 -10.57 7.90 11.67
C ASN A 100 -9.88 6.58 12.03
N ARG A 101 -10.65 5.62 12.54
CA ARG A 101 -10.22 4.32 13.02
C ARG A 101 -10.81 3.22 12.15
N GLY A 102 -10.07 2.13 11.99
CA GLY A 102 -10.52 0.97 11.23
C GLY A 102 -10.06 -0.33 11.87
N VAL A 103 -10.81 -1.40 11.59
CA VAL A 103 -10.43 -2.75 12.01
C VAL A 103 -10.42 -3.67 10.80
N TYR A 104 -9.39 -4.49 10.72
CA TYR A 104 -9.23 -5.50 9.70
C TYR A 104 -8.83 -6.80 10.37
N SER A 105 -9.56 -7.88 10.11
CA SER A 105 -9.19 -9.21 10.57
C SER A 105 -9.15 -10.19 9.41
N GLN A 106 -8.15 -11.06 9.44
CA GLN A 106 -7.94 -12.06 8.41
C GLN A 106 -7.35 -13.32 9.01
N ARG A 107 -7.58 -14.44 8.32
CA ARG A 107 -6.78 -15.64 8.52
C ARG A 107 -5.51 -15.53 7.70
N ILE A 108 -4.38 -15.85 8.32
CA ILE A 108 -3.08 -15.92 7.66
C ILE A 108 -2.59 -17.37 7.72
N ASP A 109 -2.26 -17.93 6.56
CA ASP A 109 -1.55 -19.21 6.50
C ASP A 109 -0.09 -19.03 6.93
N GLY A 110 0.39 -19.92 7.80
CA GLY A 110 1.69 -19.84 8.47
C GLY A 110 2.93 -19.90 7.58
N ASP A 111 2.76 -19.99 6.27
CA ASP A 111 3.86 -19.85 5.32
C ASP A 111 4.15 -18.38 4.96
N PHE A 112 3.26 -17.42 5.29
CA PHE A 112 3.46 -16.02 4.92
C PHE A 112 4.61 -15.33 5.69
N SER A 113 4.90 -15.78 6.92
CA SER A 113 5.90 -15.18 7.80
C SER A 113 7.37 -15.45 7.38
N ARG A 114 7.61 -16.27 6.35
CA ARG A 114 8.95 -16.68 5.88
C ARG A 114 9.37 -16.13 4.52
N TRP A 115 8.61 -15.22 3.91
CA TRP A 115 9.04 -14.48 2.72
C TRP A 115 9.98 -13.28 3.03
N PHE A 116 10.72 -13.33 4.14
CA PHE A 116 11.97 -12.60 4.23
C PHE A 116 12.96 -13.25 3.27
N PHE A 117 13.33 -12.55 2.21
CA PHE A 117 14.42 -12.93 1.31
C PHE A 117 15.73 -13.10 2.10
N PHE A 118 15.97 -14.30 2.63
CA PHE A 118 17.31 -14.78 2.95
C PHE A 118 17.63 -15.89 1.96
N ALA A 119 18.73 -15.68 1.23
CA ALA A 119 19.23 -16.57 0.20
C ALA A 119 19.25 -18.03 0.67
N GLY A 120 18.38 -18.86 0.09
CA GLY A 120 18.70 -20.25 -0.27
C GLY A 120 19.05 -21.24 0.84
N LEU A 121 18.68 -21.03 2.11
CA LEU A 121 18.89 -22.06 3.16
C LEU A 121 17.56 -22.55 3.73
N LYS A 122 17.02 -23.61 3.10
CA LYS A 122 15.88 -24.39 3.58
C LYS A 122 16.34 -25.26 4.76
N LEU A 123 16.44 -24.68 5.96
CA LEU A 123 16.60 -25.49 7.17
C LEU A 123 15.26 -26.15 7.49
N LEU A 124 15.25 -27.48 7.39
CA LEU A 124 14.14 -28.39 7.59
C LEU A 124 13.69 -28.35 9.07
N ILE A 125 12.86 -27.37 9.44
CA ILE A 125 12.07 -27.42 10.69
C ILE A 125 10.76 -28.11 10.31
N PRO A 126 10.34 -29.19 11.00
CA PRO A 126 9.14 -29.94 10.65
C PRO A 126 7.94 -29.00 10.55
N TYR A 127 7.26 -29.10 9.41
CA TYR A 127 6.06 -28.38 9.02
C TYR A 127 4.98 -28.49 10.10
N LEU A 128 4.86 -27.47 10.95
CA LEU A 128 3.58 -27.15 11.58
C LEU A 128 2.92 -26.09 10.69
N GLU A 129 1.81 -26.45 10.04
CA GLU A 129 0.89 -25.49 9.43
C GLU A 129 0.33 -24.57 10.54
N CYS A 130 1.04 -23.49 10.85
CA CYS A 130 0.59 -22.53 11.85
C CYS A 130 -0.41 -21.58 11.21
N LYS A 131 -1.71 -21.84 11.32
CA LYS A 131 -2.74 -20.88 10.89
C LYS A 131 -2.90 -19.81 11.96
N PHE A 132 -3.00 -18.56 11.53
CA PHE A 132 -3.14 -17.42 12.42
C PHE A 132 -4.44 -16.68 12.15
N VAL A 133 -5.02 -16.10 13.19
CA VAL A 133 -5.94 -14.98 13.05
C VAL A 133 -5.18 -13.71 13.37
N SER A 134 -5.17 -12.76 12.44
CA SER A 134 -4.57 -11.44 12.60
C SER A 134 -5.68 -10.42 12.74
N VAL A 135 -5.66 -9.63 13.79
CA VAL A 135 -6.53 -8.46 13.99
C VAL A 135 -5.65 -7.22 13.94
N SER A 136 -5.79 -6.44 12.88
CA SER A 136 -5.10 -5.19 12.65
C SER A 136 -6.05 -4.02 12.94
N LEU A 137 -5.63 -3.20 13.89
CA LEU A 137 -6.28 -1.97 14.32
C LEU A 137 -5.52 -0.81 13.72
N VAL A 138 -6.23 0.07 13.03
CA VAL A 138 -5.67 1.18 12.30
C VAL A 138 -6.20 2.46 12.90
N GLU A 139 -5.31 3.38 13.22
CA GLU A 139 -5.70 4.71 13.66
C GLU A 139 -4.80 5.78 13.06
N ILE A 140 -5.42 6.92 12.79
CA ILE A 140 -4.77 8.10 12.27
C ILE A 140 -4.74 9.16 13.38
N GLY A 141 -3.67 9.16 14.17
CA GLY A 141 -3.34 10.25 15.11
C GLY A 141 -3.26 9.92 16.60
N ALA A 142 -3.71 8.75 17.09
CA ALA A 142 -3.68 8.42 18.52
C ALA A 142 -2.99 7.08 18.88
N GLU A 143 -3.14 6.64 20.13
CA GLU A 143 -2.58 5.39 20.64
C GLU A 143 -3.50 4.20 20.34
N LEU A 144 -2.89 3.07 19.97
CA LEU A 144 -3.62 1.87 19.59
C LEU A 144 -3.60 0.82 20.71
N PRO A 145 -4.63 -0.04 20.78
CA PRO A 145 -4.67 -1.16 21.72
C PRO A 145 -3.45 -2.06 21.64
N LYS A 146 -3.03 -2.61 22.78
CA LYS A 146 -1.83 -3.47 22.90
C LYS A 146 -2.15 -4.94 23.14
N ASN A 147 -3.36 -5.25 23.59
CA ASN A 147 -3.83 -6.58 23.92
C ASN A 147 -5.27 -6.77 23.44
N LEU A 148 -5.76 -8.01 23.56
CA LEU A 148 -7.08 -8.41 23.09
C LEU A 148 -8.21 -7.63 23.77
N GLU A 149 -8.16 -7.47 25.10
CA GLU A 149 -9.18 -6.76 25.87
C GLU A 149 -9.29 -5.28 25.48
N GLU A 150 -8.16 -4.57 25.43
CA GLU A 150 -8.13 -3.20 24.94
C GLU A 150 -8.66 -3.11 23.50
N GLY A 151 -8.35 -4.11 22.67
CA GLY A 151 -8.83 -4.22 21.30
C GLY A 151 -10.35 -4.36 21.22
N LYS A 152 -10.96 -5.22 22.04
CA LYS A 152 -12.41 -5.41 22.11
C LYS A 152 -13.12 -4.12 22.54
N VAL A 153 -12.63 -3.47 23.61
CA VAL A 153 -13.18 -2.20 24.10
C VAL A 153 -13.08 -1.11 23.03
N TRP A 154 -11.92 -1.00 22.38
CA TRP A 154 -11.69 -0.03 21.31
C TRP A 154 -12.61 -0.27 20.11
N CYS A 155 -12.81 -1.52 19.68
CA CYS A 155 -13.70 -1.85 18.58
C CYS A 155 -15.17 -1.55 18.90
N ARG A 156 -15.61 -1.81 20.14
CA ARG A 156 -16.98 -1.46 20.58
C ARG A 156 -17.22 0.05 20.63
N SER A 157 -16.17 0.86 20.71
CA SER A 157 -16.26 2.33 20.73
C SER A 157 -16.22 2.98 19.35
N LEU A 158 -16.18 2.19 18.26
CA LEU A 158 -16.14 2.71 16.88
C LEU A 158 -17.50 3.33 16.49
N ILE A 159 -17.45 4.44 15.78
CA ILE A 159 -18.65 5.08 15.23
C ILE A 159 -18.98 4.41 13.89
N THR A 160 -20.06 3.63 13.87
CA THR A 160 -20.47 2.82 12.72
C THR A 160 -21.93 3.06 12.36
N GLU A 161 -22.28 3.08 11.08
CA GLU A 161 -23.68 3.10 10.65
C GLU A 161 -24.41 1.78 10.95
N VAL A 162 -23.70 0.67 10.72
CA VAL A 162 -24.14 -0.68 11.09
C VAL A 162 -23.17 -1.19 12.16
N PRO A 163 -23.67 -1.59 13.35
CA PRO A 163 -22.81 -2.14 14.39
C PRO A 163 -21.98 -3.33 13.91
N ILE A 164 -20.76 -3.45 14.46
CA ILE A 164 -19.91 -4.61 14.21
C ILE A 164 -20.67 -5.88 14.65
N PRO A 165 -20.71 -6.95 13.82
CA PRO A 165 -21.48 -8.15 14.15
C PRO A 165 -21.04 -8.78 15.47
N GLU A 166 -21.99 -9.13 16.34
CA GLU A 166 -21.68 -9.80 17.63
C GLU A 166 -20.98 -11.16 17.43
N GLY A 167 -21.21 -11.85 16.31
CA GLY A 167 -20.45 -13.06 15.96
C GLY A 167 -18.95 -12.82 15.83
N TRP A 168 -18.53 -11.62 15.40
CA TRP A 168 -17.12 -11.24 15.33
C TRP A 168 -16.53 -11.01 16.73
N PHE A 169 -17.29 -10.40 17.64
CA PHE A 169 -16.85 -10.28 19.04
C PHE A 169 -16.79 -11.64 19.75
N ALA A 170 -17.78 -12.51 19.52
CA ALA A 170 -17.76 -13.88 20.04
C ALA A 170 -16.55 -14.69 19.53
N MET A 171 -16.10 -14.42 18.29
CA MET A 171 -14.85 -14.98 17.77
C MET A 171 -13.64 -14.47 18.57
N LEU A 172 -13.58 -13.17 18.86
CA LEU A 172 -12.51 -12.61 19.68
C LEU A 172 -12.49 -13.20 21.10
N ASP A 173 -13.65 -13.39 21.72
CA ASP A 173 -13.75 -14.02 23.04
C ASP A 173 -13.20 -15.47 23.01
N MET A 174 -13.42 -16.22 21.93
CA MET A 174 -12.82 -17.56 21.77
C MET A 174 -11.31 -17.54 21.53
N LEU A 175 -10.74 -16.43 21.06
CA LEU A 175 -9.28 -16.30 20.91
C LEU A 175 -8.55 -16.14 22.25
N GLU A 176 -9.27 -15.86 23.35
CA GLU A 176 -8.70 -15.87 24.70
C GLU A 176 -8.09 -17.24 25.06
N GLU A 177 -8.65 -18.34 24.53
CA GLU A 177 -8.11 -19.70 24.71
C GLU A 177 -6.66 -19.85 24.22
N VAL A 178 -6.22 -18.95 23.32
CA VAL A 178 -4.88 -18.94 22.71
C VAL A 178 -4.18 -17.59 22.89
N GLU A 179 -4.58 -16.80 23.88
CA GLU A 179 -3.97 -15.49 24.16
C GLU A 179 -2.47 -15.61 24.52
N ASP A 180 -2.07 -16.72 25.14
CA ASP A 180 -0.66 -17.04 25.43
C ASP A 180 0.22 -17.11 24.18
N SER A 181 -0.39 -17.43 23.03
CA SER A 181 0.27 -17.43 21.72
C SER A 181 0.27 -16.07 21.01
N MET A 182 -0.42 -15.07 21.57
CA MET A 182 -0.61 -13.78 20.93
C MET A 182 0.71 -13.02 20.81
N THR A 183 1.01 -12.54 19.61
CA THR A 183 2.05 -11.54 19.39
C THR A 183 1.42 -10.22 18.99
N GLY A 184 1.72 -9.17 19.75
CA GLY A 184 1.35 -7.79 19.43
C GLY A 184 2.49 -7.05 18.74
N SER A 185 2.18 -6.28 17.70
CA SER A 185 3.14 -5.36 17.06
C SER A 185 2.51 -3.99 16.85
N GLN A 186 3.25 -2.93 17.18
CA GLN A 186 2.82 -1.55 16.94
C GLN A 186 3.78 -0.87 15.97
N VAL A 187 3.24 -0.39 14.86
CA VAL A 187 4.03 0.21 13.78
C VAL A 187 3.50 1.60 13.50
N ARG A 188 4.39 2.60 13.60
CA ARG A 188 4.15 3.91 13.00
C ARG A 188 4.66 3.88 11.57
N PHE A 189 3.76 4.04 10.61
CA PHE A 189 4.15 4.07 9.22
C PHE A 189 4.83 5.41 8.91
N ALA A 190 5.93 5.34 8.16
CA ALA A 190 6.64 6.53 7.72
C ALA A 190 5.83 7.29 6.66
N PRO A 191 6.09 8.60 6.44
CA PRO A 191 5.43 9.35 5.38
C PRO A 191 5.49 8.64 4.03
N SER A 192 4.39 8.69 3.28
CA SER A 192 4.36 8.28 1.88
C SER A 192 5.24 9.22 1.06
N THR A 193 6.08 8.67 0.18
CA THR A 193 7.08 9.45 -0.58
C THR A 193 7.13 9.01 -2.02
N TRP A 194 7.39 9.93 -2.96
CA TRP A 194 7.68 9.61 -4.35
C TRP A 194 8.89 10.41 -4.83
N ILE A 195 9.90 9.71 -5.31
CA ILE A 195 11.08 10.25 -5.96
C ILE A 195 10.84 10.22 -7.47
N ARG A 196 10.66 11.40 -8.04
CA ARG A 196 10.26 11.61 -9.44
C ARG A 196 11.44 11.57 -10.40
N TYR A 197 12.12 10.43 -10.49
CA TYR A 197 13.30 10.25 -11.35
C TYR A 197 13.04 10.55 -12.82
N GLU A 198 11.80 10.48 -13.30
CA GLU A 198 11.42 10.88 -14.66
C GLU A 198 11.64 12.37 -14.95
N LYS A 199 11.72 13.20 -13.90
CA LYS A 199 12.01 14.64 -13.95
C LYS A 199 13.49 14.94 -13.70
N ALA A 200 14.33 13.95 -13.42
CA ALA A 200 15.74 14.16 -13.18
C ALA A 200 16.49 14.55 -14.46
N VAL A 201 17.67 15.12 -14.28
CA VAL A 201 18.63 15.47 -15.34
C VAL A 201 19.95 14.76 -15.07
N ASN A 202 20.74 14.55 -16.13
CA ASN A 202 22.10 13.99 -15.99
C ASN A 202 22.14 12.75 -15.06
N LEU A 203 21.28 11.77 -15.33
CA LEU A 203 21.33 10.46 -14.67
C LEU A 203 22.25 9.55 -15.48
N PRO A 204 22.98 8.61 -14.84
CA PRO A 204 23.67 7.56 -15.57
C PRO A 204 22.69 6.78 -16.46
N SER A 205 23.11 6.45 -17.68
CA SER A 205 22.25 5.74 -18.66
C SER A 205 21.76 4.38 -18.15
N ASN A 206 22.55 3.74 -17.29
CA ASN A 206 22.34 2.44 -16.63
C ASN A 206 21.79 2.54 -15.18
N TRP A 207 21.36 3.72 -14.74
CA TRP A 207 20.77 3.90 -13.41
C TRP A 207 19.28 3.56 -13.40
N ILE A 208 18.86 2.69 -12.48
CA ILE A 208 17.48 2.23 -12.37
C ILE A 208 17.07 2.18 -10.89
N ALA A 209 15.82 2.52 -10.61
CA ALA A 209 15.22 2.34 -9.29
C ALA A 209 13.80 1.78 -9.43
N ALA A 210 13.40 0.91 -8.52
CA ALA A 210 12.07 0.29 -8.50
C ALA A 210 11.57 0.01 -7.08
N GLY A 211 10.26 -0.14 -6.92
CA GLY A 211 9.69 -0.43 -5.61
C GLY A 211 9.76 0.77 -4.67
N ASP A 212 10.13 0.55 -3.41
CA ASP A 212 10.07 1.59 -2.36
C ASP A 212 11.17 2.64 -2.48
N SER A 213 12.23 2.36 -3.25
CA SER A 213 13.26 3.35 -3.62
C SER A 213 12.72 4.45 -4.55
N VAL A 214 11.63 4.18 -5.27
CA VAL A 214 10.93 5.17 -6.12
C VAL A 214 9.72 5.74 -5.41
N MET A 215 8.84 4.89 -4.88
CA MET A 215 7.60 5.33 -4.27
C MET A 215 7.23 4.44 -3.09
N ARG A 216 7.01 5.04 -1.93
CA ARG A 216 6.42 4.42 -0.75
C ARG A 216 4.98 4.88 -0.64
N VAL A 217 4.05 3.92 -0.71
CA VAL A 217 2.60 4.16 -0.65
C VAL A 217 2.06 3.79 0.73
N ASN A 218 0.88 4.28 1.06
CA ASN A 218 0.12 3.85 2.23
C ASN A 218 -0.22 2.34 2.09
N PRO A 219 0.23 1.46 3.02
CA PRO A 219 0.05 0.02 2.91
C PRO A 219 -1.41 -0.42 3.06
N LEU A 220 -2.29 0.43 3.59
CA LEU A 220 -3.74 0.18 3.69
C LEU A 220 -4.37 -0.20 2.34
N HIS A 221 -3.80 0.29 1.24
CA HIS A 221 -4.31 0.03 -0.10
C HIS A 221 -3.74 -1.26 -0.75
N GLY A 222 -2.75 -1.91 -0.16
CA GLY A 222 -2.20 -3.18 -0.69
C GLY A 222 -1.43 -3.06 -2.01
N HIS A 223 -1.02 -1.86 -2.43
CA HIS A 223 -0.39 -1.65 -3.75
C HIS A 223 1.12 -1.93 -3.82
N GLY A 224 1.76 -2.33 -2.71
CA GLY A 224 3.23 -2.44 -2.60
C GLY A 224 3.86 -3.38 -3.63
N CYS A 225 3.38 -4.62 -3.70
CA CYS A 225 3.90 -5.64 -4.61
C CYS A 225 3.62 -5.29 -6.08
N SER A 226 2.38 -4.86 -6.39
CA SER A 226 1.98 -4.50 -7.75
C SER A 226 2.82 -3.35 -8.32
N LYS A 227 3.11 -2.35 -7.50
CA LYS A 227 4.05 -1.26 -7.84
C LYS A 227 5.44 -1.79 -8.21
N ALA A 228 6.00 -2.69 -7.40
CA ALA A 228 7.32 -3.28 -7.69
C ALA A 228 7.31 -4.08 -9.00
N MET A 229 6.23 -4.84 -9.25
CA MET A 229 6.05 -5.58 -10.50
C MET A 229 5.98 -4.66 -11.73
N TYR A 230 5.34 -3.48 -11.64
CA TYR A 230 5.34 -2.53 -12.75
C TYR A 230 6.75 -2.07 -13.13
N GLY A 231 7.63 -1.84 -12.16
CA GLY A 231 9.04 -1.55 -12.41
C GLY A 231 9.73 -2.68 -13.19
N ALA A 232 9.58 -3.93 -12.73
CA ALA A 232 10.15 -5.09 -13.40
C ALA A 232 9.62 -5.28 -14.84
N ILE A 233 8.32 -5.07 -15.07
CA ILE A 233 7.70 -5.15 -16.39
C ILE A 233 8.24 -4.06 -17.33
N CYS A 234 8.35 -2.81 -16.86
CA CYS A 234 8.91 -1.71 -17.64
C CYS A 234 10.38 -1.97 -18.00
N LEU A 235 11.16 -2.48 -17.06
CA LEU A 235 12.55 -2.85 -17.28
C LEU A 235 12.68 -3.95 -18.33
N ASN A 236 11.97 -5.06 -18.15
CA ASN A 236 11.98 -6.19 -19.09
C ASN A 236 11.61 -5.74 -20.51
N ARG A 237 10.59 -4.89 -20.65
CA ARG A 237 10.17 -4.37 -21.96
C ARG A 237 11.28 -3.57 -22.63
N LEU A 238 12.00 -2.72 -21.91
CA LEU A 238 13.10 -1.94 -22.50
C LEU A 238 14.32 -2.79 -22.82
N LEU A 239 14.63 -3.78 -21.98
CA LEU A 239 15.75 -4.69 -22.23
C LEU A 239 15.57 -5.55 -23.49
N GLN A 240 14.32 -5.83 -23.89
CA GLN A 240 14.03 -6.53 -25.16
C GLN A 240 14.47 -5.76 -26.40
N ASP A 241 14.55 -4.42 -26.32
CA ASP A 241 14.98 -3.56 -27.42
C ASP A 241 16.51 -3.34 -27.42
N VAL A 242 17.22 -3.81 -26.39
CA VAL A 242 18.68 -3.64 -26.26
C VAL A 242 19.39 -4.72 -27.06
N GLN A 243 20.13 -4.32 -28.10
CA GLN A 243 20.84 -5.26 -28.97
C GLN A 243 22.26 -5.58 -28.47
N SER A 244 23.12 -4.57 -28.35
CA SER A 244 24.55 -4.76 -28.05
C SER A 244 25.05 -3.91 -26.87
N SER A 245 24.45 -2.75 -26.63
CA SER A 245 24.84 -1.82 -25.57
C SER A 245 23.65 -1.01 -25.07
N ILE A 246 23.67 -0.62 -23.80
CA ILE A 246 22.63 0.21 -23.19
C ILE A 246 22.62 1.60 -23.87
N PRO A 247 21.49 2.05 -24.44
CA PRO A 247 21.36 3.40 -25.00
C PRO A 247 21.60 4.49 -23.95
N GLU A 248 22.14 5.64 -24.35
CA GLU A 248 22.39 6.76 -23.44
C GLU A 248 21.12 7.27 -22.73
N ASP A 249 19.95 7.14 -23.38
CA ASP A 249 18.66 7.57 -22.86
C ASP A 249 17.87 6.48 -22.11
N PHE A 250 18.48 5.30 -21.89
CA PHE A 250 17.80 4.12 -21.35
C PHE A 250 17.15 4.38 -19.98
N SER A 251 17.90 4.90 -19.02
CA SER A 251 17.40 5.28 -17.69
C SER A 251 16.21 6.23 -17.78
N GLN A 252 16.29 7.25 -18.64
CA GLN A 252 15.23 8.22 -18.80
C GLN A 252 13.97 7.62 -19.45
N ARG A 253 14.13 6.73 -20.45
CA ARG A 253 13.02 5.96 -21.03
C ARG A 253 12.36 5.07 -19.99
N TYR A 254 13.15 4.38 -19.15
CA TYR A 254 12.65 3.57 -18.05
C TYR A 254 11.82 4.39 -17.07
N PHE A 255 12.37 5.49 -16.55
CA PHE A 255 11.66 6.28 -15.55
C PHE A 255 10.39 6.94 -16.09
N ARG A 256 10.38 7.40 -17.35
CA ARG A 256 9.15 7.91 -17.98
C ARG A 256 8.08 6.83 -18.11
N MET A 257 8.47 5.63 -18.55
CA MET A 257 7.53 4.50 -18.69
C MET A 257 6.99 4.04 -17.32
N HIS A 258 7.88 3.93 -16.33
CA HIS A 258 7.56 3.52 -14.98
C HIS A 258 6.67 4.54 -14.26
N ALA A 259 6.99 5.84 -14.34
CA ALA A 259 6.20 6.92 -13.76
C ALA A 259 4.75 6.88 -14.26
N ALA A 260 4.54 6.70 -15.57
CA ALA A 260 3.19 6.60 -16.16
C ALA A 260 2.37 5.41 -15.62
N LYS A 261 3.00 4.37 -15.04
CA LYS A 261 2.33 3.23 -14.44
C LYS A 261 2.03 3.41 -12.96
N ILE A 262 2.89 4.12 -12.23
CA ILE A 262 2.78 4.25 -10.77
C ILE A 262 2.14 5.55 -10.31
N GLU A 263 2.12 6.60 -11.14
CA GLU A 263 1.50 7.89 -10.82
C GLU A 263 0.03 7.78 -10.37
N PRO A 264 -0.83 6.96 -11.02
CA PRO A 264 -2.19 6.77 -10.53
C PRO A 264 -2.28 6.19 -9.12
N LEU A 265 -1.31 5.38 -8.69
CA LEU A 265 -1.26 4.83 -7.33
C LEU A 265 -0.96 5.95 -6.32
N TRP A 266 -0.06 6.88 -6.67
CA TRP A 266 0.24 8.04 -5.83
C TRP A 266 -0.96 8.96 -5.68
N ASP A 267 -1.57 9.36 -6.80
CA ASP A 267 -2.65 10.34 -6.77
C ASP A 267 -3.88 9.82 -6.04
N THR A 268 -4.27 8.56 -6.29
CA THR A 268 -5.45 7.95 -5.65
C THR A 268 -5.26 7.78 -4.14
N THR A 269 -4.09 7.33 -3.69
CA THR A 269 -3.79 7.16 -2.26
C THR A 269 -3.65 8.51 -1.55
N LYS A 270 -2.93 9.46 -2.14
CA LYS A 270 -2.81 10.83 -1.61
C LYS A 270 -4.17 11.51 -1.46
N VAL A 271 -5.03 11.45 -2.48
CA VAL A 271 -6.37 12.06 -2.46
C VAL A 271 -7.23 11.43 -1.37
N ALA A 272 -7.16 10.11 -1.17
CA ALA A 272 -7.87 9.42 -0.09
C ALA A 272 -7.34 9.83 1.29
N ASP A 273 -6.02 9.88 1.47
CA ASP A 273 -5.38 10.24 2.74
C ASP A 273 -5.64 11.71 3.13
N TYR A 274 -5.87 12.60 2.16
CA TYR A 274 -6.26 14.00 2.41
C TYR A 274 -7.67 14.16 3.01
N ALA A 275 -8.45 13.07 3.10
CA ALA A 275 -9.71 13.08 3.82
C ALA A 275 -9.53 13.26 5.34
N PHE A 276 -8.36 12.90 5.88
CA PHE A 276 -8.11 12.92 7.31
C PHE A 276 -7.48 14.24 7.76
N PRO A 277 -8.05 14.93 8.77
CA PRO A 277 -7.55 16.23 9.25
C PRO A 277 -6.10 16.21 9.77
N SER A 278 -5.63 15.05 10.24
CA SER A 278 -4.29 14.85 10.79
C SER A 278 -3.21 14.64 9.72
N THR A 279 -3.60 14.45 8.45
CA THR A 279 -2.66 14.32 7.34
C THR A 279 -1.91 15.62 7.10
N VAL A 280 -0.60 15.54 7.00
CA VAL A 280 0.24 16.64 6.51
C VAL A 280 0.34 16.52 4.99
N PRO A 281 -0.22 17.46 4.20
CA PRO A 281 -0.22 17.36 2.75
C PRO A 281 1.18 17.53 2.16
N VAL A 282 1.32 17.17 0.89
CA VAL A 282 2.50 17.53 0.08
C VAL A 282 2.73 19.04 0.17
N ARG A 283 3.99 19.46 0.23
CA ARG A 283 4.36 20.88 0.28
C ARG A 283 3.70 21.64 -0.88
N GLY A 284 2.93 22.69 -0.55
CA GLY A 284 2.21 23.52 -1.51
C GLY A 284 0.80 23.04 -1.83
N GLU A 285 0.39 21.88 -1.30
CA GLU A 285 -0.97 21.35 -1.40
C GLU A 285 -1.77 21.62 -0.12
N THR A 286 -3.08 21.48 -0.22
CA THR A 286 -4.02 21.59 0.91
C THR A 286 -4.88 20.34 0.99
N LEU A 287 -5.43 20.05 2.16
CA LEU A 287 -6.36 18.91 2.34
C LEU A 287 -7.62 19.02 1.47
N SER A 288 -8.00 20.24 1.06
CA SER A 288 -9.13 20.45 0.14
C SER A 288 -8.86 19.99 -1.29
N GLN A 289 -7.61 19.79 -1.68
CA GLN A 289 -7.30 19.25 -3.01
C GLN A 289 -7.89 17.84 -3.17
N GLY A 290 -8.51 17.59 -4.31
CA GLY A 290 -9.19 16.33 -4.59
C GLY A 290 -10.51 16.12 -3.84
N SER A 291 -11.06 17.13 -3.15
CA SER A 291 -12.33 17.03 -2.42
C SER A 291 -13.50 16.55 -3.29
N TRP A 292 -13.62 17.11 -4.51
CA TRP A 292 -14.58 16.65 -5.52
C TRP A 292 -14.42 15.14 -5.82
N LEU A 293 -13.18 14.69 -6.02
CA LEU A 293 -12.91 13.29 -6.37
C LEU A 293 -13.23 12.38 -5.18
N ARG A 294 -12.92 12.80 -3.94
CA ARG A 294 -13.33 12.08 -2.73
C ARG A 294 -14.85 11.96 -2.61
N TRP A 295 -15.58 13.07 -2.81
CA TRP A 295 -17.03 13.07 -2.83
C TRP A 295 -17.56 12.09 -3.89
N TYR A 296 -17.02 12.16 -5.11
CA TYR A 296 -17.43 11.29 -6.21
C TYR A 296 -17.20 9.82 -5.88
N MET A 297 -16.01 9.49 -5.36
CA MET A 297 -15.64 8.13 -4.98
C MET A 297 -16.49 7.60 -3.83
N LYS A 298 -16.82 8.43 -2.83
CA LYS A 298 -17.76 8.07 -1.76
C LYS A 298 -19.12 7.68 -2.35
N ARG A 299 -19.67 8.49 -3.25
CA ARG A 299 -20.95 8.20 -3.92
C ARG A 299 -20.89 6.97 -4.82
N LEU A 300 -19.78 6.79 -5.54
CA LEU A 300 -19.59 5.62 -6.39
C LEU A 300 -19.51 4.33 -5.56
N MET A 301 -18.84 4.37 -4.39
CA MET A 301 -18.81 3.25 -3.44
C MET A 301 -20.20 2.93 -2.90
N THR A 302 -20.99 3.92 -2.48
CA THR A 302 -22.38 3.69 -2.05
C THR A 302 -23.22 3.09 -3.18
N LEU A 303 -23.12 3.63 -4.40
CA LEU A 303 -23.82 3.12 -5.58
C LEU A 303 -23.44 1.67 -5.89
N SER A 304 -22.18 1.29 -5.69
CA SER A 304 -21.68 -0.06 -5.96
C SER A 304 -22.34 -1.17 -5.15
N LEU A 305 -22.98 -0.82 -4.02
CA LEU A 305 -23.75 -1.77 -3.21
C LEU A 305 -25.01 -2.26 -3.92
N THR A 306 -25.49 -1.56 -4.95
CA THR A 306 -26.73 -1.88 -5.67
C THR A 306 -26.60 -1.89 -7.19
N ASP A 307 -25.54 -1.28 -7.75
CA ASP A 307 -25.29 -1.23 -9.19
C ASP A 307 -24.09 -2.09 -9.60
N ALA A 308 -24.35 -3.14 -10.38
CA ALA A 308 -23.33 -4.09 -10.82
C ALA A 308 -22.22 -3.47 -11.69
N GLN A 309 -22.52 -2.41 -12.46
CA GLN A 309 -21.50 -1.73 -13.27
C GLN A 309 -20.53 -0.96 -12.37
N ALA A 310 -21.05 -0.23 -11.38
CA ALA A 310 -20.24 0.47 -10.40
C ALA A 310 -19.39 -0.51 -9.56
N GLY A 311 -20.00 -1.59 -9.08
CA GLY A 311 -19.29 -2.67 -8.36
C GLY A 311 -18.17 -3.29 -9.19
N SER A 312 -18.45 -3.64 -10.45
CA SER A 312 -17.44 -4.17 -11.36
C SER A 312 -16.30 -3.19 -11.61
N ALA A 313 -16.60 -1.91 -11.89
CA ALA A 313 -15.58 -0.90 -12.15
C ALA A 313 -14.67 -0.68 -10.93
N ILE A 314 -15.24 -0.55 -9.73
CA ILE A 314 -14.47 -0.42 -8.48
C ILE A 314 -13.61 -1.66 -8.26
N TRP A 315 -14.16 -2.86 -8.46
CA TRP A 315 -13.41 -4.10 -8.27
C TRP A 315 -12.17 -4.14 -9.17
N HIS A 316 -12.34 -3.99 -10.49
CA HIS A 316 -11.23 -4.02 -11.45
C HIS A 316 -10.19 -2.95 -11.18
N PHE A 317 -10.61 -1.75 -10.75
CA PHE A 317 -9.70 -0.70 -10.32
C PHE A 317 -8.91 -1.12 -9.05
N ARG A 318 -9.59 -1.61 -8.00
CA ARG A 318 -8.95 -1.98 -6.73
C ARG A 318 -7.96 -3.13 -6.88
N VAL A 319 -8.21 -4.06 -7.80
CA VAL A 319 -7.28 -5.16 -8.11
C VAL A 319 -6.29 -4.81 -9.23
N LEU A 320 -6.25 -3.55 -9.67
CA LEU A 320 -5.33 -3.01 -10.67
C LEU A 320 -5.42 -3.70 -12.06
N LEU A 321 -6.59 -4.24 -12.40
CA LEU A 321 -6.90 -4.80 -13.72
C LEU A 321 -7.43 -3.74 -14.70
N ALA A 322 -7.86 -2.58 -14.20
CA ALA A 322 -8.34 -1.46 -14.99
C ALA A 322 -7.72 -0.13 -14.52
N PRO A 323 -7.48 0.83 -15.42
CA PRO A 323 -6.99 2.15 -15.06
C PRO A 323 -8.05 2.96 -14.27
N SER A 324 -7.60 3.91 -13.46
CA SER A 324 -8.49 4.76 -12.64
C SER A 324 -9.50 5.57 -13.46
N ILE A 325 -9.18 5.88 -14.72
CA ILE A 325 -10.07 6.63 -15.62
C ILE A 325 -11.37 5.88 -15.93
N ASP A 326 -11.39 4.54 -15.81
CA ASP A 326 -12.60 3.74 -16.03
C ASP A 326 -13.68 4.01 -14.97
N LEU A 327 -13.29 4.52 -13.80
CA LEU A 327 -14.23 4.99 -12.79
C LEU A 327 -14.96 6.27 -13.22
N LEU A 328 -14.39 7.05 -14.14
CA LEU A 328 -14.92 8.34 -14.61
C LEU A 328 -15.66 8.23 -15.94
N GLN A 329 -16.06 7.01 -16.33
CA GLN A 329 -16.89 6.80 -17.51
C GLN A 329 -18.19 7.63 -17.42
N SER A 330 -18.59 8.26 -18.52
CA SER A 330 -19.78 9.12 -18.60
C SER A 330 -21.04 8.48 -18.03
N ARG A 331 -21.23 7.17 -18.28
CA ARG A 331 -22.36 6.40 -17.74
C ARG A 331 -22.32 6.30 -16.21
N LEU A 332 -21.15 6.07 -15.61
CA LEU A 332 -21.00 6.02 -14.15
C LEU A 332 -21.20 7.40 -13.53
N LEU A 333 -20.66 8.45 -14.15
CA LEU A 333 -20.91 9.84 -13.74
C LEU A 333 -22.41 10.16 -13.69
N LEU A 334 -23.15 9.83 -14.76
CA LEU A 334 -24.59 10.04 -14.81
C LEU A 334 -25.34 9.24 -13.74
N LYS A 335 -24.96 7.98 -13.49
CA LYS A 335 -25.56 7.17 -12.43
C LYS A 335 -25.32 7.75 -11.04
N VAL A 336 -24.12 8.24 -10.77
CA VAL A 336 -23.78 8.90 -9.50
C VAL A 336 -24.60 10.18 -9.32
N ILE A 337 -24.69 11.03 -10.34
CA ILE A 337 -25.50 12.26 -10.30
C ILE A 337 -26.98 11.92 -10.06
N TRP A 338 -27.51 10.93 -10.78
CA TRP A 338 -28.90 10.51 -10.61
C TRP A 338 -29.18 9.92 -9.23
N ASN A 339 -28.26 9.12 -8.70
CA ASN A 339 -28.35 8.59 -7.34
C ASN A 339 -28.29 9.71 -6.29
N PHE A 340 -27.42 10.70 -6.48
CA PHE A 340 -27.33 11.88 -5.62
C PHE A 340 -28.63 12.69 -5.59
N ILE A 341 -29.26 12.90 -6.75
CA ILE A 341 -30.55 13.61 -6.84
C ILE A 341 -31.64 12.85 -6.07
N LYS A 342 -31.66 11.51 -6.16
CA LYS A 342 -32.64 10.68 -5.44
C LYS A 342 -32.37 10.56 -3.95
N HIS A 343 -31.09 10.57 -3.55
CA HIS A 343 -30.64 10.31 -2.19
C HIS A 343 -29.58 11.33 -1.75
N PRO A 344 -29.95 12.60 -1.52
CA PRO A 344 -28.99 13.68 -1.26
C PRO A 344 -28.19 13.48 0.03
N LEU A 345 -28.73 12.77 1.02
CA LEU A 345 -28.12 12.55 2.33
C LEU A 345 -27.34 11.23 2.46
N ALA A 346 -27.29 10.41 1.40
CA ALA A 346 -26.57 9.14 1.38
C ALA A 346 -25.04 9.27 1.23
#